data_AF-A0A401SYF6-F1
#
_entry.id   AF-A0A401SYF6-F1
#
_cell.length_a   1.000
_cell.length_b   1.000
_cell.length_c   1.000
_cell.angle_alpha   90.00
_cell.angle_beta   90.00
_cell.angle_gamma   90.00
#
_symmetry.space_group_name_H-M   'P 1'
#
loop_
_entity.id
_entity.type
_entity.pdbx_description
1 polymer ?
#
loop_
_entity_poly.entity_id
_entity_poly.type
_entity_poly.pdbx_seq_one_letter_code
_entity_poly.pdbx_strand_id
1 'polypeptide(L)'
;MMEPLHMHGVRVAESLQQTLGSFEKSLLWMSWIGDPKASFFIYFPVTYFLSKKIGISVLWITVITEWLNLTFKWLLFGERPFWWIHESGVYSEQRMPKLKQFYSSCETGPGSPSGHAMITGAAWWIMMTTFSTFIYDRTKSSVAKNAPVVLYIVMLLAIGISRIFILAHFPHQVLCGIFTGAVLGFLLGKCVPENIKLIHCISTSVGLLLSALGLYWGLHYIGVNVSWTILLATKWCAKPEWIRLDTAPFSSLSRDTGALLGLGLGLSSPVYSRLQAWKMTWKLKMICIVLSVLIIEILDHVPLSKHSSILFYALFYLKNALVPILVIVIIPWIVHSIFVIQHSQKQQ
;
A
#
# COMPACT_ATOMS: atom_id res chain seq x y z
N MET A 1 31.16 3.24 -0.95
CA MET A 1 30.39 4.03 -1.94
C MET A 1 29.02 4.48 -1.42
N MET A 2 28.33 3.71 -0.55
CA MET A 2 27.00 4.10 -0.01
C MET A 2 27.04 5.10 1.15
N GLU A 3 28.10 5.15 1.95
CA GLU A 3 28.22 6.08 3.09
C GLU A 3 28.06 7.56 2.71
N PRO A 4 28.74 8.09 1.68
CA PRO A 4 28.55 9.49 1.26
C PRO A 4 27.11 9.78 0.83
N LEU A 5 26.45 8.81 0.19
CA LEU A 5 25.06 8.92 -0.24
C LEU A 5 24.10 8.96 0.96
N HIS A 6 24.35 8.14 1.98
CA HIS A 6 23.59 8.15 3.23
C HIS A 6 23.82 9.44 4.01
N MET A 7 25.08 9.91 4.15
CA MET A 7 25.39 11.19 4.78
C MET A 7 24.67 12.35 4.09
N HIS A 8 24.68 12.39 2.75
CA HIS A 8 23.93 13.39 2.00
C HIS A 8 22.42 13.28 2.28
N GLY A 9 21.88 12.06 2.29
CA GLY A 9 20.48 11.83 2.60
C GLY A 9 20.06 12.28 4.00
N VAL A 10 20.92 12.11 5.01
CA VAL A 10 20.71 12.63 6.37
C VAL A 10 20.65 14.16 6.37
N ARG A 11 21.58 14.83 5.67
CA ARG A 11 21.57 16.30 5.54
C ARG A 11 20.32 16.81 4.85
N VAL A 12 19.84 16.11 3.81
CA VAL A 12 18.57 16.43 3.15
C VAL A 12 17.41 16.29 4.13
N ALA A 13 17.36 15.21 4.91
CA ALA A 13 16.31 15.03 5.91
C ALA A 13 16.33 16.13 6.99
N GLU A 14 17.53 16.52 7.46
CA GLU A 14 17.68 17.61 8.43
C GLU A 14 17.21 18.95 7.87
N SER A 15 17.63 19.27 6.64
CA SER A 15 17.19 20.48 5.93
C SER A 15 15.67 20.50 5.71
N LEU A 16 15.06 19.36 5.37
CA LEU A 16 13.61 19.24 5.22
C LEU A 16 12.89 19.43 6.56
N GLN A 17 13.38 18.87 7.66
CA GLN A 17 12.78 19.07 8.97
C GLN A 17 12.86 20.52 9.44
N GLN A 18 13.98 21.20 9.18
CA GLN A 18 14.15 22.62 9.51
C GLN A 18 13.25 23.52 8.64
N THR A 19 13.17 23.25 7.34
CA THR A 19 12.47 24.13 6.38
C THR A 19 10.96 23.89 6.38
N LEU A 20 10.53 22.62 6.49
CA LEU A 20 9.12 22.22 6.38
C LEU A 20 8.49 21.82 7.72
N GLY A 21 9.14 22.14 8.85
CA GLY A 21 8.63 21.82 10.19
C GLY A 21 7.21 22.34 10.45
N SER A 22 6.84 23.50 9.89
CA SER A 22 5.48 24.05 9.98
C SER A 22 4.42 23.21 9.25
N PHE A 23 4.82 22.39 8.27
CA PHE A 23 3.97 21.51 7.48
C PHE A 23 4.00 20.05 7.96
N GLU A 24 4.52 19.79 9.17
CA GLU A 24 4.65 18.45 9.75
C GLU A 24 3.37 17.62 9.62
N LYS A 25 2.21 18.15 10.02
CA LYS A 25 0.93 17.44 9.95
C LYS A 25 0.56 17.04 8.52
N SER A 26 0.77 17.94 7.57
CA SER A 26 0.50 17.69 6.15
C SER A 26 1.44 16.62 5.59
N LEU A 27 2.72 16.64 5.96
CA LEU A 27 3.68 15.63 5.54
C LEU A 27 3.36 14.25 6.15
N LEU A 28 2.99 14.19 7.43
CA LEU A 28 2.55 12.95 8.06
C LEU A 28 1.30 12.38 7.37
N TRP A 29 0.34 13.25 7.01
CA TRP A 29 -0.83 12.84 6.23
C TRP A 29 -0.47 12.33 4.82
N MET A 30 0.46 12.99 4.13
CA MET A 30 0.97 12.50 2.84
C MET A 30 1.62 11.13 2.99
N SER A 31 2.37 10.90 4.06
CA SER A 31 2.93 9.57 4.34
C SER A 31 1.83 8.54 4.60
N TRP A 32 0.73 8.91 5.25
CA TRP A 32 -0.39 7.99 5.48
C TRP A 32 -1.14 7.64 4.18
N ILE A 33 -1.35 8.63 3.30
CA ILE A 33 -1.91 8.40 1.95
C ILE A 33 -1.02 7.48 1.10
N GLY A 34 0.29 7.61 1.26
CA GLY A 34 1.26 6.73 0.61
C GLY A 34 1.40 5.36 1.25
N ASP A 35 0.74 5.07 2.38
CA ASP A 35 0.82 3.75 3.01
C ASP A 35 0.21 2.71 2.06
N PRO A 36 0.91 1.60 1.77
CA PRO A 36 0.38 0.54 0.92
C PRO A 36 -1.03 0.05 1.32
N LYS A 37 -1.38 0.13 2.62
CA LYS A 37 -2.74 -0.17 3.11
C LYS A 37 -3.82 0.70 2.46
N ALA A 38 -3.52 1.97 2.16
CA ALA A 38 -4.46 2.88 1.51
C ALA A 38 -4.91 2.35 0.13
N SER A 39 -4.06 1.60 -0.58
CA SER A 39 -4.44 0.96 -1.85
C SER A 39 -5.54 -0.09 -1.68
N PHE A 40 -5.53 -0.84 -0.58
CA PHE A 40 -6.53 -1.84 -0.27
C PHE A 40 -7.79 -1.21 0.34
N PHE A 41 -7.62 -0.23 1.21
CA PHE A 41 -8.71 0.25 2.09
C PHE A 41 -9.42 1.49 1.53
N ILE A 42 -8.77 2.25 0.65
CA ILE A 42 -9.30 3.49 0.09
C ILE A 42 -9.36 3.41 -1.44
N TYR A 43 -8.23 3.19 -2.11
CA TYR A 43 -8.18 3.27 -3.57
C TYR A 43 -8.98 2.16 -4.22
N PHE A 44 -8.86 0.92 -3.75
CA PHE A 44 -9.64 -0.21 -4.26
C PHE A 44 -11.16 0.02 -4.13
N PRO A 45 -11.74 0.32 -2.95
CA PRO A 45 -13.18 0.57 -2.85
C PRO A 45 -13.65 1.73 -3.73
N VAL A 46 -12.94 2.87 -3.68
CA VAL A 46 -13.29 4.07 -4.48
C VAL A 46 -13.31 3.71 -5.96
N THR A 47 -12.21 3.15 -6.47
CA THR A 47 -12.09 2.85 -7.90
C THR A 47 -13.02 1.73 -8.33
N TYR A 48 -13.31 0.74 -7.48
CA TYR A 48 -14.23 -0.35 -7.77
C TYR A 48 -15.67 0.13 -8.02
N PHE A 49 -16.20 1.01 -7.17
CA PHE A 49 -17.55 1.55 -7.36
C PHE A 49 -17.64 2.53 -8.52
N LEU A 50 -16.54 3.25 -8.83
CA LEU A 50 -16.45 4.06 -10.04
C LEU A 50 -16.44 3.18 -11.30
N SER A 51 -15.55 2.19 -11.34
CA SER A 51 -15.40 1.20 -12.41
C SER A 51 -14.85 -0.12 -11.86
N LYS A 52 -15.66 -1.17 -11.91
CA LYS A 52 -15.29 -2.52 -11.41
C LYS A 52 -13.95 -3.00 -11.99
N LYS A 53 -13.72 -2.78 -13.30
CA LYS A 53 -12.47 -3.16 -13.98
C LYS A 53 -11.28 -2.42 -13.37
N ILE A 54 -11.36 -1.11 -13.21
CA ILE A 54 -10.26 -0.31 -12.63
C ILE A 54 -9.99 -0.72 -11.19
N GLY A 55 -11.03 -0.89 -10.36
CA GLY A 55 -10.85 -1.34 -8.98
C GLY A 55 -10.13 -2.68 -8.87
N ILE A 56 -10.56 -3.67 -9.64
CA ILE A 56 -9.90 -4.97 -9.70
C ILE A 56 -8.44 -4.82 -10.16
N SER A 57 -8.17 -4.00 -11.19
CA SER A 57 -6.80 -3.71 -11.66
C SER A 57 -5.94 -3.05 -10.58
N VAL A 58 -6.47 -2.08 -9.83
CA VAL A 58 -5.76 -1.41 -8.73
C VAL A 58 -5.36 -2.42 -7.66
N LEU A 59 -6.29 -3.27 -7.22
CA LEU A 59 -6.01 -4.30 -6.23
C LEU A 59 -4.96 -5.30 -6.72
N TRP A 60 -5.14 -5.81 -7.95
CA TRP A 60 -4.24 -6.79 -8.56
C TRP A 60 -2.81 -6.26 -8.69
N ILE A 61 -2.65 -5.03 -9.21
CA ILE A 61 -1.34 -4.42 -9.41
C ILE A 61 -0.69 -4.05 -8.09
N THR A 62 -1.47 -3.60 -7.11
CA THR A 62 -0.97 -3.34 -5.75
C THR A 62 -0.35 -4.59 -5.16
N VAL A 63 -1.05 -5.74 -5.22
CA VAL A 63 -0.54 -7.01 -4.69
C VAL A 63 0.76 -7.44 -5.35
N ILE A 64 0.83 -7.44 -6.68
CA ILE A 64 2.05 -7.85 -7.38
C ILE A 64 3.20 -6.87 -7.10
N THR A 65 2.92 -5.57 -7.05
CA THR A 65 3.93 -4.54 -6.78
C THR A 65 4.44 -4.61 -5.34
N GLU A 66 3.56 -4.87 -4.38
CA GLU A 66 3.93 -5.01 -2.98
C GLU A 66 4.79 -6.27 -2.75
N TRP A 67 4.45 -7.40 -3.37
CA TRP A 67 5.30 -8.58 -3.38
C TRP A 67 6.67 -8.34 -4.02
N LEU A 68 6.73 -7.61 -5.15
CA LEU A 68 8.01 -7.23 -5.75
C LEU A 68 8.82 -6.29 -4.84
N ASN A 69 8.16 -5.36 -4.15
CA ASN A 69 8.81 -4.49 -3.17
C ASN A 69 9.42 -5.30 -2.02
N LEU A 70 8.69 -6.28 -1.50
CA LEU A 70 9.14 -7.23 -0.49
C LEU A 70 10.39 -7.98 -0.96
N THR A 71 10.35 -8.58 -2.15
CA THR A 71 11.48 -9.28 -2.75
C THR A 71 12.70 -8.38 -2.90
N PHE A 72 12.53 -7.18 -3.47
CA PHE A 72 13.64 -6.23 -3.62
C PHE A 72 14.21 -5.78 -2.27
N LYS A 73 13.38 -5.58 -1.26
CA LYS A 73 13.84 -5.24 0.10
C LYS A 73 14.74 -6.31 0.69
N TRP A 74 14.37 -7.58 0.54
CA TRP A 74 15.20 -8.69 0.99
C TRP A 74 16.46 -8.87 0.18
N LEU A 75 16.49 -8.50 -1.10
CA LEU A 75 17.68 -8.63 -1.94
C LEU A 75 18.65 -7.45 -1.82
N LEU A 76 18.15 -6.24 -1.56
CA LEU A 76 18.94 -5.00 -1.58
C LEU A 76 19.47 -4.56 -0.21
N PHE A 77 19.00 -5.16 0.89
CA PHE A 77 19.48 -4.90 2.25
C PHE A 77 19.59 -3.40 2.60
N GLY A 78 18.59 -2.61 2.20
CA GLY A 78 18.64 -1.16 2.38
C GLY A 78 18.55 -0.73 3.84
N GLU A 79 19.47 0.13 4.26
CA GLU A 79 19.47 0.82 5.56
C GLU A 79 18.35 1.87 5.64
N ARG A 80 18.01 2.32 6.86
CA ARG A 80 17.11 3.47 7.07
C ARG A 80 17.80 4.59 7.84
N PRO A 81 17.47 5.86 7.56
CA PRO A 81 18.11 7.00 8.22
C PRO A 81 18.08 6.92 9.75
N PHE A 82 16.93 6.57 10.35
CA PHE A 82 16.76 6.68 11.81
C PHE A 82 17.63 5.72 12.65
N TRP A 83 18.06 4.58 12.09
CA TRP A 83 19.03 3.70 12.76
C TRP A 83 20.44 3.87 12.20
N TRP A 84 20.57 4.18 10.91
CA TRP A 84 21.87 4.27 10.23
C TRP A 84 22.76 5.39 10.82
N ILE A 85 22.16 6.50 11.23
CA ILE A 85 22.90 7.60 11.89
C ILE A 85 23.62 7.14 13.17
N HIS A 86 23.12 6.11 13.84
CA HIS A 86 23.69 5.57 15.07
C HIS A 86 24.67 4.40 14.82
N GLU A 87 24.36 3.54 13.85
CA GLU A 87 25.17 2.33 13.57
C GLU A 87 26.37 2.59 12.65
N SER A 88 26.35 3.67 11.85
CA SER A 88 27.39 3.92 10.85
C SER A 88 28.76 4.31 11.42
N GLY A 89 28.84 4.75 12.68
CA GLY A 89 30.08 5.26 13.28
C GLY A 89 30.56 6.61 12.72
N VAL A 90 29.81 7.21 11.79
CA VAL A 90 30.16 8.48 11.11
C VAL A 90 30.00 9.68 12.05
N TYR A 91 28.98 9.65 12.90
CA TYR A 91 28.66 10.73 13.82
C TYR A 91 29.15 10.39 15.23
N SER A 92 29.97 11.25 15.82
CA SER A 92 30.22 11.19 17.27
C SER A 92 28.99 11.68 18.02
N GLU A 93 28.82 11.24 19.28
CA GLU A 93 27.65 11.63 20.10
C GLU A 93 27.45 13.16 20.16
N GLN A 94 28.54 13.92 20.17
CA GLN A 94 28.52 15.39 20.23
C GLN A 94 28.13 16.06 18.89
N ARG A 95 28.20 15.35 17.77
CA ARG A 95 27.93 15.84 16.42
C ARG A 95 26.73 15.15 15.77
N MET A 96 25.84 14.56 16.56
CA MET A 96 24.64 13.93 16.07
C MET A 96 23.70 14.97 15.41
N PRO A 97 23.15 14.67 14.21
CA PRO A 97 22.21 15.55 13.54
C PRO A 97 20.93 15.69 14.37
N LYS A 98 20.35 16.90 14.39
CA LYS A 98 19.17 17.20 15.22
C LYS A 98 17.89 16.78 14.50
N LEU A 99 17.67 15.47 14.44
CA LEU A 99 16.56 14.86 13.73
C LEU A 99 15.47 14.36 14.68
N LYS A 100 14.22 14.68 14.36
CA LYS A 100 13.03 14.21 15.07
C LYS A 100 12.52 12.92 14.44
N GLN A 101 12.25 11.90 15.27
CA GLN A 101 11.48 10.72 14.88
C GLN A 101 9.98 10.94 15.09
N PHE A 102 9.17 10.22 14.30
CA PHE A 102 7.71 10.24 14.32
C PHE A 102 7.17 8.81 14.51
N TYR A 103 5.88 8.70 14.81
CA TYR A 103 5.19 7.41 14.90
C TYR A 103 5.42 6.52 13.66
N SER A 104 5.47 7.11 12.46
CA SER A 104 5.69 6.39 11.20
C SER A 104 7.17 6.16 10.84
N SER A 105 8.13 6.59 11.68
CA SER A 105 9.56 6.38 11.44
C SER A 105 9.97 4.91 11.64
N CYS A 106 9.45 4.27 12.70
CA CYS A 106 9.92 2.98 13.21
C CYS A 106 9.38 1.76 12.45
N GLU A 107 9.55 1.76 11.12
CA GLU A 107 9.22 0.61 10.30
C GLU A 107 10.24 -0.51 10.45
N THR A 108 9.77 -1.75 10.42
CA THR A 108 10.58 -2.95 10.77
C THR A 108 11.20 -3.66 9.57
N GLY A 109 10.86 -3.29 8.34
CA GLY A 109 11.45 -3.88 7.12
C GLY A 109 12.60 -3.05 6.51
N PRO A 110 13.39 -3.61 5.58
CA PRO A 110 14.45 -2.90 4.87
C PRO A 110 13.98 -1.65 4.12
N GLY A 111 14.89 -0.70 3.91
CA GLY A 111 14.61 0.62 3.34
C GLY A 111 14.55 0.71 1.81
N SER A 112 15.15 -0.23 1.08
CA SER A 112 15.31 -0.10 -0.39
C SER A 112 14.47 -1.11 -1.18
N PRO A 113 13.66 -0.70 -2.17
CA PRO A 113 13.19 0.66 -2.44
C PRO A 113 12.01 1.05 -1.53
N SER A 114 11.67 2.34 -1.53
CA SER A 114 10.54 2.82 -0.72
C SER A 114 9.21 2.21 -1.18
N GLY A 115 8.60 1.40 -0.31
CA GLY A 115 7.32 0.74 -0.60
C GLY A 115 6.16 1.73 -0.76
N HIS A 116 6.15 2.80 0.03
CA HIS A 116 5.12 3.84 -0.07
C HIS A 116 5.14 4.51 -1.45
N ALA A 117 6.33 4.87 -1.96
CA ALA A 117 6.44 5.46 -3.29
C ALA A 117 6.16 4.44 -4.41
N MET A 118 6.71 3.23 -4.30
CA MET A 118 6.61 2.20 -5.34
C MET A 118 5.18 1.67 -5.52
N ILE A 119 4.53 1.29 -4.41
CA ILE A 119 3.21 0.64 -4.45
C ILE A 119 2.13 1.67 -4.80
N THR A 120 2.14 2.84 -4.15
CA THR A 120 1.22 3.93 -4.51
C THR A 120 1.47 4.41 -5.93
N GLY A 121 2.73 4.49 -6.36
CA GLY A 121 3.09 4.86 -7.73
C GLY A 121 2.53 3.91 -8.79
N ALA A 122 2.55 2.60 -8.55
CA ALA A 122 1.97 1.63 -9.47
C ALA A 122 0.43 1.68 -9.48
N ALA A 123 -0.19 1.78 -8.31
CA ALA A 123 -1.65 1.88 -8.20
C ALA A 123 -2.20 3.16 -8.85
N TRP A 124 -1.59 4.30 -8.54
CA TRP A 124 -1.99 5.59 -9.09
C TRP A 124 -1.70 5.72 -10.58
N TRP A 125 -0.71 5.00 -11.13
CA TRP A 125 -0.46 4.99 -12.57
C TRP A 125 -1.72 4.60 -13.33
N ILE A 126 -2.37 3.50 -12.96
CA ILE A 126 -3.60 3.01 -13.63
C ILE A 126 -4.74 4.00 -13.42
N MET A 127 -4.90 4.51 -12.20
CA MET A 127 -5.97 5.45 -11.87
C MET A 127 -5.87 6.73 -12.70
N MET A 128 -4.68 7.32 -12.74
CA MET A 128 -4.43 8.61 -13.40
C MET A 128 -4.39 8.48 -14.92
N THR A 129 -3.83 7.39 -15.48
CA THR A 129 -3.86 7.15 -16.94
C THR A 129 -5.29 6.88 -17.44
N THR A 130 -6.10 6.16 -16.66
CA THR A 130 -7.51 5.94 -17.01
C THR A 130 -8.31 7.24 -16.89
N PHE A 131 -8.09 8.02 -15.83
CA PHE A 131 -8.77 9.30 -15.65
C PHE A 131 -8.35 10.33 -16.72
N SER A 132 -7.07 10.33 -17.10
CA SER A 132 -6.52 11.14 -18.19
C SER A 132 -7.21 10.80 -19.53
N THR A 133 -7.37 9.52 -19.83
CA THR A 133 -8.09 9.05 -21.02
C THR A 133 -9.56 9.49 -20.99
N PHE A 134 -10.23 9.32 -19.85
CA PHE A 134 -11.62 9.76 -19.66
C PHE A 134 -11.81 11.27 -19.88
N ILE A 135 -10.91 12.11 -19.33
CA ILE A 135 -10.96 13.57 -19.53
C ILE A 135 -10.78 13.90 -21.00
N TYR A 136 -9.80 13.28 -21.67
CA TYR A 136 -9.58 13.49 -23.08
C TYR A 136 -10.80 13.09 -23.92
N ASP A 137 -11.41 11.94 -23.64
CA ASP A 137 -12.57 11.48 -24.38
C ASP A 137 -13.77 12.42 -24.25
N ARG A 138 -13.92 13.06 -23.07
CA ARG A 138 -15.01 13.99 -22.79
C ARG A 138 -14.78 15.41 -23.32
N THR A 139 -13.54 15.90 -23.24
CA THR A 139 -13.20 17.31 -23.55
C THR A 139 -12.51 17.49 -24.89
N LYS A 140 -11.92 16.44 -25.44
CA LYS A 140 -11.01 16.45 -26.60
C LYS A 140 -9.83 17.40 -26.46
N SER A 141 -9.49 17.80 -25.22
CA SER A 141 -8.38 18.72 -24.92
C SER A 141 -7.14 17.97 -24.46
N SER A 142 -6.04 18.14 -25.19
CA SER A 142 -4.72 17.60 -24.81
C SER A 142 -4.15 18.25 -23.55
N VAL A 143 -4.51 19.50 -23.26
CA VAL A 143 -4.08 20.20 -22.04
C VAL A 143 -4.80 19.63 -20.82
N ALA A 144 -6.12 19.46 -20.91
CA ALA A 144 -6.92 18.90 -19.81
C ALA A 144 -6.50 17.45 -19.48
N LYS A 145 -6.12 16.67 -20.50
CA LYS A 145 -5.58 15.32 -20.35
C LYS A 145 -4.34 15.24 -19.46
N ASN A 146 -3.54 16.31 -19.39
CA ASN A 146 -2.30 16.34 -18.60
C ASN A 146 -2.53 16.56 -17.10
N ALA A 147 -3.70 17.08 -16.69
CA ALA A 147 -3.95 17.40 -15.28
C ALA A 147 -3.81 16.18 -14.34
N PRO A 148 -4.35 14.98 -14.64
CA PRO A 148 -4.12 13.79 -13.83
C PRO A 148 -2.65 13.34 -13.78
N VAL A 149 -1.88 13.56 -14.85
CA VAL A 149 -0.45 13.22 -14.90
C VAL A 149 0.36 14.17 -14.01
N VAL A 150 0.04 15.46 -14.03
CA VAL A 150 0.64 16.44 -13.11
C VAL A 150 0.29 16.08 -11.67
N LEU A 151 -0.98 15.74 -11.38
CA LEU A 151 -1.42 15.32 -10.06
C LEU A 151 -0.67 14.05 -9.58
N TYR A 152 -0.47 13.08 -10.47
CA TYR A 152 0.33 11.88 -10.19
C TYR A 152 1.75 12.24 -9.73
N ILE A 153 2.44 13.09 -10.49
CA ILE A 153 3.82 13.48 -10.19
C ILE A 153 3.88 14.24 -8.87
N VAL A 154 3.02 15.25 -8.68
CA VAL A 154 3.00 16.07 -7.46
C VAL A 154 2.74 15.21 -6.22
N MET A 155 1.78 14.29 -6.29
CA MET A 155 1.44 13.41 -5.17
C MET A 155 2.58 12.45 -4.82
N LEU A 156 3.25 11.85 -5.80
CA LEU A 156 4.39 10.97 -5.54
C LEU A 156 5.61 11.73 -4.99
N LEU A 157 5.85 12.96 -5.45
CA LEU A 157 6.89 13.81 -4.87
C LEU A 157 6.53 14.18 -3.42
N ALA A 158 5.27 14.54 -3.13
CA ALA A 158 4.82 14.85 -1.78
C ALA A 158 4.95 13.65 -0.82
N ILE A 159 4.56 12.45 -1.27
CA ILE A 159 4.79 11.20 -0.54
C ILE A 159 6.28 10.97 -0.35
N GLY A 160 7.09 11.10 -1.41
CA GLY A 160 8.53 10.89 -1.33
C GLY A 160 9.23 11.81 -0.33
N ILE A 161 8.90 13.11 -0.36
CA ILE A 161 9.41 14.11 0.58
C ILE A 161 8.99 13.75 2.00
N SER A 162 7.73 13.36 2.22
CA SER A 162 7.28 12.98 3.56
C SER A 162 8.05 11.78 4.12
N ARG A 163 8.40 10.80 3.28
CA ARG A 163 9.19 9.62 3.67
C ARG A 163 10.63 9.95 4.10
N ILE A 164 11.24 10.95 3.46
CA ILE A 164 12.56 11.46 3.85
C ILE A 164 12.45 12.28 5.14
N PHE A 165 11.45 13.16 5.22
CA PHE A 165 11.18 13.99 6.39
C PHE A 165 11.01 13.16 7.67
N ILE A 166 10.29 12.03 7.60
CA ILE A 166 10.10 11.14 8.77
C ILE A 166 11.24 10.15 9.00
N LEU A 167 12.38 10.27 8.31
CA LEU A 167 13.55 9.39 8.48
C LEU A 167 13.30 7.92 8.14
N ALA A 168 12.24 7.62 7.38
CA ALA A 168 11.92 6.25 7.00
C ALA A 168 12.72 5.79 5.79
N HIS A 169 13.14 6.71 4.91
CA HIS A 169 13.90 6.41 3.69
C HIS A 169 14.92 7.49 3.34
N PHE A 170 16.02 7.08 2.71
CA PHE A 170 16.94 7.99 2.04
C PHE A 170 16.38 8.46 0.68
N PRO A 171 16.81 9.63 0.15
CA PRO A 171 16.32 10.15 -1.12
C PRO A 171 16.47 9.18 -2.30
N HIS A 172 17.60 8.47 -2.41
CA HIS A 172 17.82 7.50 -3.47
C HIS A 172 16.81 6.33 -3.42
N GLN A 173 16.42 5.88 -2.23
CA GLN A 173 15.44 4.80 -2.06
C GLN A 173 14.04 5.23 -2.48
N VAL A 174 13.70 6.51 -2.24
CA VAL A 174 12.45 7.12 -2.70
C VAL A 174 12.45 7.26 -4.22
N LEU A 175 13.53 7.79 -4.81
CA LEU A 175 13.65 7.91 -6.27
C LEU A 175 13.55 6.56 -6.97
N CYS A 176 14.27 5.54 -6.48
CA CYS A 176 14.14 4.17 -6.97
C CYS A 176 12.71 3.64 -6.81
N GLY A 177 12.04 3.94 -5.70
CA GLY A 177 10.64 3.58 -5.47
C GLY A 177 9.70 4.20 -6.50
N ILE A 178 9.78 5.52 -6.71
CA ILE A 178 8.97 6.26 -7.70
C ILE A 178 9.19 5.69 -9.10
N PHE A 179 10.45 5.52 -9.51
CA PHE A 179 10.79 5.02 -10.84
C PHE A 179 10.28 3.60 -11.06
N THR A 180 10.58 2.68 -10.14
CA THR A 180 10.12 1.29 -10.23
C THR A 180 8.60 1.20 -10.18
N GLY A 181 7.94 2.03 -9.35
CA GLY A 181 6.48 2.10 -9.29
C GLY A 181 5.84 2.52 -10.60
N ALA A 182 6.39 3.54 -11.28
CA ALA A 182 5.91 3.97 -12.60
C ALA A 182 6.10 2.88 -13.66
N VAL A 183 7.28 2.24 -13.69
CA VAL A 183 7.58 1.13 -14.62
C VAL A 183 6.62 -0.04 -14.39
N LEU A 184 6.43 -0.46 -13.14
CA LEU A 184 5.52 -1.56 -12.82
C LEU A 184 4.06 -1.21 -13.09
N GLY A 185 3.61 0.01 -12.78
CA GLY A 185 2.28 0.48 -13.13
C GLY A 185 2.01 0.39 -14.63
N PHE A 186 2.99 0.77 -15.46
CA PHE A 186 2.90 0.65 -16.92
C PHE A 186 2.90 -0.79 -17.41
N LEU A 187 3.83 -1.62 -16.94
CA LEU A 187 3.98 -3.00 -17.39
C LEU A 187 2.82 -3.88 -16.92
N LEU A 188 2.54 -3.87 -15.61
CA LEU A 188 1.48 -4.68 -15.03
C LEU A 188 0.10 -4.20 -15.48
N GLY A 189 -0.07 -2.89 -15.76
CA GLY A 189 -1.28 -2.32 -16.35
C GLY A 189 -1.70 -3.00 -17.66
N LYS A 190 -0.74 -3.50 -18.45
CA LYS A 190 -0.98 -4.24 -19.69
C LYS A 190 -1.25 -5.72 -19.47
N CYS A 191 -0.89 -6.26 -18.31
CA CYS A 191 -0.92 -7.69 -17.99
C CYS A 191 -2.04 -8.06 -17.01
N VAL A 192 -2.96 -7.15 -16.68
CA VAL A 192 -4.10 -7.49 -15.81
C VAL A 192 -5.00 -8.48 -16.54
N PRO A 193 -5.24 -9.69 -15.98
CA PRO A 193 -6.06 -10.68 -16.65
C PRO A 193 -7.49 -10.18 -16.87
N GLU A 194 -8.02 -10.39 -18.07
CA GLU A 194 -9.44 -10.20 -18.33
C GLU A 194 -10.23 -11.36 -17.70
N ASN A 195 -11.33 -11.06 -17.01
CA ASN A 195 -12.20 -12.04 -16.35
C ASN A 195 -11.49 -12.91 -15.29
N ILE A 196 -10.98 -12.27 -14.23
CA ILE A 196 -10.35 -12.94 -13.10
C ILE A 196 -11.30 -13.95 -12.45
N LYS A 197 -10.96 -15.24 -12.55
CA LYS A 197 -11.61 -16.36 -11.87
C LYS A 197 -10.93 -16.70 -10.54
N LEU A 198 -11.65 -17.37 -9.63
CA LEU A 198 -11.13 -17.84 -8.34
C LEU A 198 -9.81 -18.61 -8.47
N ILE A 199 -9.67 -19.48 -9.46
CA ILE A 199 -8.44 -20.26 -9.66
C ILE A 199 -7.22 -19.36 -9.88
N HIS A 200 -7.35 -18.25 -10.61
CA HIS A 200 -6.25 -17.30 -10.84
C HIS A 200 -5.85 -16.61 -9.54
N CYS A 201 -6.83 -16.23 -8.71
CA CYS A 201 -6.57 -15.64 -7.40
C CYS A 201 -5.85 -16.61 -6.46
N ILE A 202 -6.32 -17.87 -6.40
CA ILE A 202 -5.71 -18.91 -5.56
C ILE A 202 -4.29 -19.22 -6.05
N SER A 203 -4.11 -19.49 -7.35
CA SER A 203 -2.80 -19.84 -7.89
C SER A 203 -1.79 -18.69 -7.78
N THR A 204 -2.23 -17.43 -7.97
CA THR A 204 -1.37 -16.26 -7.71
C THR A 204 -1.05 -16.14 -6.23
N SER A 205 -2.03 -16.24 -5.34
CA SER A 205 -1.83 -16.15 -3.88
C SER A 205 -0.84 -17.21 -3.37
N VAL A 206 -1.03 -18.47 -3.78
CA VAL A 206 -0.12 -19.59 -3.46
C VAL A 206 1.26 -19.36 -4.07
N GLY A 207 1.33 -18.91 -5.33
CA GLY A 207 2.59 -18.62 -6.01
C GLY A 207 3.41 -17.53 -5.30
N LEU A 208 2.78 -16.42 -4.92
CA LEU A 208 3.43 -15.33 -4.17
C LEU A 208 3.91 -15.80 -2.78
N LEU A 209 3.09 -16.61 -2.08
CA LEU A 209 3.46 -17.17 -0.78
C LEU A 209 4.66 -18.11 -0.90
N LEU A 210 4.60 -19.11 -1.79
CA LEU A 210 5.65 -20.11 -1.95
C LEU A 210 6.96 -19.48 -2.44
N SER A 211 6.89 -18.54 -3.37
CA SER A 211 8.09 -17.84 -3.87
C SER A 211 8.72 -16.94 -2.80
N ALA A 212 7.93 -16.24 -1.99
CA ALA A 212 8.46 -15.45 -0.86
C ALA A 212 9.07 -16.36 0.22
N LEU A 213 8.43 -17.47 0.54
CA LEU A 213 8.99 -18.47 1.47
C LEU A 213 10.27 -19.10 0.93
N GLY A 214 10.31 -19.43 -0.36
CA GLY A 214 11.50 -19.94 -1.03
C GLY A 214 12.66 -18.95 -0.97
N LEU A 215 12.40 -17.66 -1.23
CA LEU A 215 13.40 -16.60 -1.11
C LEU A 215 13.88 -16.43 0.34
N TYR A 216 12.96 -16.41 1.31
CA TYR A 216 13.28 -16.32 2.73
C TYR A 216 14.22 -17.46 3.17
N TRP A 217 13.84 -18.71 2.87
CA TRP A 217 14.64 -19.88 3.24
C TRP A 217 15.95 -19.96 2.47
N GLY A 218 15.96 -19.54 1.20
CA GLY A 218 17.17 -19.44 0.39
C GLY A 218 18.18 -18.47 0.99
N LEU A 219 17.74 -17.24 1.33
CA LEU A 219 18.58 -16.24 2.00
C LEU A 219 19.08 -16.73 3.37
N HIS A 220 18.20 -17.36 4.14
CA HIS A 220 18.58 -17.95 5.43
C HIS A 220 19.65 -19.04 5.28
N TYR A 221 19.51 -19.92 4.28
CA TYR A 221 20.47 -21.00 4.03
C TYR A 221 21.87 -20.50 3.66
N ILE A 222 21.96 -19.40 2.90
CA ILE A 222 23.24 -18.75 2.58
C ILE A 222 23.78 -17.86 3.72
N GLY A 223 23.21 -17.95 4.92
CA GLY A 223 23.69 -17.28 6.12
C GLY A 223 23.23 -15.83 6.28
N VAL A 224 22.25 -15.37 5.48
CA VAL A 224 21.75 -14.00 5.57
C VAL A 224 20.61 -13.90 6.59
N ASN A 225 20.82 -13.11 7.63
CA ASN A 225 19.80 -12.85 8.65
C ASN A 225 18.72 -11.92 8.10
N VAL A 226 17.55 -12.44 7.75
CA VAL A 226 16.41 -11.65 7.22
C VAL A 226 15.78 -10.74 8.28
N SER A 227 15.95 -11.04 9.56
CA SER A 227 15.36 -10.32 10.70
C SER A 227 16.25 -9.21 11.26
N TRP A 228 17.40 -8.92 10.62
CA TRP A 228 18.36 -7.90 11.08
C TRP A 228 17.73 -6.52 11.31
N THR A 229 16.80 -6.13 10.44
CA THR A 229 16.09 -4.85 10.52
C THR A 229 15.16 -4.73 11.71
N ILE A 230 14.59 -5.83 12.19
CA ILE A 230 13.72 -5.83 13.38
C ILE A 230 14.53 -5.47 14.62
N LEU A 231 15.76 -5.99 14.73
CA LEU A 231 16.67 -5.69 15.83
C LEU A 231 17.06 -4.20 15.82
N LEU A 232 17.41 -3.66 14.66
CA LEU A 232 17.76 -2.24 14.53
C LEU A 232 16.57 -1.31 14.80
N ALA A 233 15.39 -1.65 14.27
CA ALA A 233 14.17 -0.90 14.55
C ALA A 233 13.84 -0.91 16.05
N THR A 234 14.01 -2.05 16.72
CA THR A 234 13.75 -2.17 18.17
C THR A 234 14.76 -1.40 19.00
N LYS A 235 16.03 -1.38 18.58
CA LYS A 235 17.12 -0.70 19.28
C LYS A 235 17.04 0.82 19.17
N TRP A 236 16.68 1.35 18.00
CA TRP A 236 16.80 2.78 17.69
C TRP A 236 15.47 3.52 17.53
N CYS A 237 14.34 2.84 17.65
CA CYS A 237 13.06 3.52 17.70
C CYS A 237 12.94 4.35 18.98
N ALA A 238 12.56 5.62 18.84
CA ALA A 238 12.44 6.54 19.97
C ALA A 238 11.40 6.10 21.01
N LYS A 239 10.36 5.37 20.59
CA LYS A 239 9.33 4.82 21.48
C LYS A 239 8.96 3.39 21.10
N PRO A 240 9.04 2.40 22.01
CA PRO A 240 8.72 1.01 21.70
C PRO A 240 7.32 0.80 21.13
N GLU A 241 6.33 1.60 21.55
CA GLU A 241 4.96 1.54 21.05
C GLU A 241 4.80 1.96 19.58
N TRP A 242 5.82 2.59 18.98
CA TRP A 242 5.82 2.96 17.56
C TRP A 242 6.28 1.82 16.65
N ILE A 243 6.82 0.72 17.22
CA ILE A 243 7.23 -0.46 16.45
C ILE A 243 5.97 -1.19 15.99
N ARG A 244 5.72 -1.16 14.68
CA ARG A 244 4.52 -1.75 14.10
C ARG A 244 4.82 -3.08 13.41
N LEU A 245 4.22 -4.16 13.92
CA LEU A 245 4.31 -5.50 13.32
C LEU A 245 3.66 -5.57 11.94
N ASP A 246 2.67 -4.73 11.66
CA ASP A 246 1.98 -4.67 10.36
C ASP A 246 2.85 -4.12 9.22
N THR A 247 4.01 -3.52 9.54
CA THR A 247 5.03 -3.09 8.57
C THR A 247 6.07 -4.17 8.29
N ALA A 248 5.94 -5.34 8.94
CA ALA A 248 6.85 -6.44 8.72
C ALA A 248 6.64 -7.07 7.33
N PRO A 249 7.73 -7.56 6.70
CA PRO A 249 7.71 -8.30 5.44
C PRO A 249 6.58 -9.34 5.32
N PHE A 250 6.40 -10.18 6.35
CA PHE A 250 5.36 -11.21 6.37
C PHE A 250 3.94 -10.65 6.49
N SER A 251 3.74 -9.50 7.13
CA SER A 251 2.43 -8.85 7.18
C SER A 251 1.99 -8.38 5.80
N SER A 252 2.88 -7.76 5.02
CA SER A 252 2.57 -7.42 3.62
C SER A 252 2.15 -8.67 2.83
N LEU A 253 2.92 -9.76 2.93
CA LEU A 253 2.59 -11.03 2.27
C LEU A 253 1.22 -11.58 2.70
N SER A 254 0.92 -11.58 4.00
CA SER A 254 -0.38 -12.03 4.52
C SER A 254 -1.54 -11.15 4.03
N ARG A 255 -1.35 -9.83 3.94
CA ARG A 255 -2.36 -8.91 3.38
C ARG A 255 -2.61 -9.22 1.91
N ASP A 256 -1.55 -9.31 1.12
CA ASP A 256 -1.61 -9.50 -0.33
C ASP A 256 -2.31 -10.80 -0.71
N THR A 257 -1.84 -11.90 -0.10
CA THR A 257 -2.37 -13.24 -0.35
C THR A 257 -3.80 -13.40 0.16
N GLY A 258 -4.13 -12.77 1.29
CA GLY A 258 -5.49 -12.70 1.83
C GLY A 258 -6.42 -11.93 0.92
N ALA A 259 -6.02 -10.73 0.48
CA ALA A 259 -6.81 -9.90 -0.43
C ALA A 259 -7.08 -10.60 -1.77
N LEU A 260 -6.10 -11.30 -2.34
CA LEU A 260 -6.33 -12.10 -3.55
C LEU A 260 -7.37 -13.19 -3.32
N LEU A 261 -7.26 -13.96 -2.23
CA LEU A 261 -8.24 -15.00 -1.91
C LEU A 261 -9.63 -14.39 -1.73
N GLY A 262 -9.74 -13.30 -0.96
CA GLY A 262 -10.98 -12.56 -0.74
C GLY A 262 -11.62 -12.08 -2.04
N LEU A 263 -10.81 -11.53 -2.95
CA LEU A 263 -11.25 -11.11 -4.27
C LEU A 263 -11.80 -12.30 -5.07
N GLY A 264 -11.06 -13.41 -5.10
CA GLY A 264 -11.47 -14.62 -5.81
C GLY A 264 -12.78 -15.20 -5.28
N LEU A 265 -12.92 -15.32 -3.96
CA LEU A 265 -14.13 -15.82 -3.32
C LEU A 265 -15.32 -14.91 -3.57
N GLY A 266 -15.13 -13.59 -3.47
CA GLY A 266 -16.18 -12.62 -3.73
C GLY A 266 -16.64 -12.65 -5.20
N LEU A 267 -15.71 -12.74 -6.17
CA LEU A 267 -16.05 -12.83 -7.59
C LEU A 267 -16.76 -14.15 -7.96
N SER A 268 -16.50 -15.23 -7.24
CA SER A 268 -17.18 -16.52 -7.45
C SER A 268 -18.48 -16.68 -6.65
N SER A 269 -18.88 -15.69 -5.85
CA SER A 269 -20.09 -15.76 -5.05
C SER A 269 -21.37 -15.65 -5.91
N PRO A 270 -22.41 -16.46 -5.65
CA PRO A 270 -23.73 -16.29 -6.27
C PRO A 270 -24.41 -14.95 -5.94
N VAL A 271 -24.01 -14.31 -4.83
CA VAL A 271 -24.49 -12.97 -4.49
C VAL A 271 -23.89 -11.94 -5.44
N TYR A 272 -22.62 -12.10 -5.79
CA TYR A 272 -21.93 -11.21 -6.72
C TYR A 272 -22.54 -11.24 -8.12
N SER A 273 -22.86 -12.44 -8.65
CA SER A 273 -23.49 -12.56 -9.98
C SER A 273 -24.84 -11.84 -10.05
N ARG A 274 -25.66 -11.92 -8.98
CA ARG A 274 -26.92 -11.17 -8.87
C ARG A 274 -26.70 -9.65 -8.86
N LEU A 275 -25.70 -9.19 -8.11
CA LEU A 275 -25.36 -7.76 -8.02
C LEU A 275 -24.66 -7.23 -9.27
N GLN A 276 -24.08 -8.10 -10.10
CA GLN A 276 -23.34 -7.69 -11.29
C GLN A 276 -24.23 -6.98 -12.31
N ALA A 277 -25.47 -7.46 -12.46
CA ALA A 277 -26.47 -6.90 -13.37
C ALA A 277 -27.07 -5.57 -12.86
N TRP A 278 -26.89 -5.25 -11.58
CA TRP A 278 -27.50 -4.06 -10.98
C TRP A 278 -26.78 -2.77 -11.42
N LYS A 279 -27.53 -1.89 -12.09
CA LYS A 279 -27.06 -0.54 -12.46
C LYS A 279 -27.29 0.43 -11.30
N MET A 280 -26.23 0.67 -10.53
CA MET A 280 -26.27 1.62 -9.41
C MET A 280 -26.24 3.07 -9.88
N THR A 281 -27.09 3.91 -9.28
CA THR A 281 -27.02 5.37 -9.44
C THR A 281 -25.77 5.94 -8.76
N TRP A 282 -25.35 7.15 -9.13
CA TRP A 282 -24.20 7.82 -8.50
C TRP A 282 -24.35 7.94 -6.98
N LYS A 283 -25.56 8.26 -6.49
CA LYS A 283 -25.85 8.35 -5.06
C LYS A 283 -25.57 7.03 -4.33
N LEU A 284 -26.04 5.90 -4.89
CA LEU A 284 -25.81 4.58 -4.31
C LEU A 284 -24.34 4.16 -4.36
N LYS A 285 -23.62 4.50 -5.44
CA LYS A 285 -22.17 4.29 -5.52
C LYS A 285 -21.43 5.04 -4.40
N MET A 286 -21.77 6.31 -4.17
CA MET A 286 -21.17 7.10 -3.09
C MET A 286 -21.47 6.53 -1.71
N ILE A 287 -22.70 6.06 -1.47
CA ILE A 287 -23.05 5.38 -0.21
C ILE A 287 -22.17 4.14 -0.02
N CYS A 288 -22.02 3.29 -1.05
CA CYS A 288 -21.18 2.11 -0.94
C CYS A 288 -19.69 2.45 -0.74
N ILE A 289 -19.17 3.51 -1.37
CA ILE A 289 -17.79 3.98 -1.14
C ILE A 289 -17.61 4.38 0.32
N VAL A 290 -18.47 5.26 0.84
CA VAL A 290 -18.38 5.76 2.22
C VAL A 290 -18.51 4.62 3.21
N LEU A 291 -19.50 3.73 3.04
CA LEU A 291 -19.66 2.56 3.90
C LEU A 291 -18.45 1.63 3.83
N SER A 292 -17.87 1.41 2.65
CA SER A 292 -16.69 0.55 2.50
C SER A 292 -15.49 1.11 3.24
N VAL A 293 -15.14 2.37 2.97
CA VAL A 293 -13.98 3.01 3.62
C VAL A 293 -14.18 3.05 5.14
N LEU A 294 -15.38 3.42 5.61
CA LEU A 294 -15.66 3.50 7.05
C LEU A 294 -15.59 2.13 7.75
N ILE A 295 -16.25 1.11 7.19
CA ILE A 295 -16.26 -0.24 7.78
C ILE A 295 -14.86 -0.85 7.76
N ILE A 296 -14.10 -0.64 6.69
CA ILE A 296 -12.72 -1.12 6.60
C ILE A 296 -11.83 -0.39 7.61
N GLU A 297 -11.99 0.91 7.80
CA GLU A 297 -11.21 1.67 8.81
C GLU A 297 -11.53 1.19 10.24
N ILE A 298 -12.82 0.96 10.55
CA ILE A 298 -13.23 0.36 11.82
C ILE A 298 -12.61 -1.02 12.01
N LEU A 299 -12.67 -1.86 10.97
CA LEU A 299 -12.03 -3.17 10.97
C LEU A 299 -10.51 -3.05 11.16
N ASP A 300 -9.87 -1.99 10.62
CA ASP A 300 -8.43 -1.82 10.78
C ASP A 300 -8.02 -1.53 12.22
N HIS A 301 -8.85 -0.75 12.94
CA HIS A 301 -8.63 -0.42 14.34
C HIS A 301 -8.86 -1.56 15.32
N VAL A 302 -9.48 -2.68 14.91
CA VAL A 302 -9.64 -3.85 15.78
C VAL A 302 -8.26 -4.47 16.07
N PRO A 303 -7.81 -4.48 17.34
CA PRO A 303 -6.51 -5.04 17.70
C PRO A 303 -6.53 -6.56 17.50
N LEU A 304 -5.49 -7.09 16.87
CA LEU A 304 -5.32 -8.53 16.72
C LEU A 304 -4.51 -9.10 17.89
N SER A 305 -4.81 -10.35 18.24
CA SER A 305 -4.06 -11.09 19.26
C SER A 305 -2.59 -11.18 18.87
N LYS A 306 -1.70 -10.82 19.81
CA LYS A 306 -0.23 -10.92 19.68
C LYS A 306 0.35 -12.08 20.50
N HIS A 307 -0.48 -13.00 21.00
CA HIS A 307 -0.05 -14.14 21.83
C HIS A 307 0.93 -15.06 21.11
N SER A 308 0.74 -15.28 19.80
CA SER A 308 1.70 -15.99 18.95
C SER A 308 1.78 -15.33 17.57
N SER A 309 2.97 -15.34 16.96
CA SER A 309 3.18 -14.76 15.63
C SER A 309 2.30 -15.43 14.57
N ILE A 310 2.11 -16.76 14.66
CA ILE A 310 1.26 -17.52 13.74
C ILE A 310 -0.19 -17.07 13.84
N LEU A 311 -0.73 -16.93 15.06
CA LEU A 311 -2.10 -16.47 15.27
C LEU A 311 -2.28 -15.05 14.73
N PHE A 312 -1.32 -14.16 14.98
CA PHE A 312 -1.36 -12.80 14.46
C PHE A 312 -1.43 -12.79 12.93
N TYR A 313 -0.54 -13.50 12.23
CA TYR A 313 -0.52 -13.52 10.76
C TYR A 313 -1.76 -14.20 10.18
N ALA A 314 -2.28 -15.26 10.82
CA ALA A 314 -3.52 -15.92 10.40
C ALA A 314 -4.73 -14.99 10.51
N LEU A 315 -4.89 -14.30 11.65
CA LEU A 315 -5.96 -13.31 11.83
C LEU A 315 -5.79 -12.12 10.88
N PHE A 316 -4.56 -11.66 10.66
CA PHE A 316 -4.26 -10.58 9.73
C PHE A 316 -4.60 -10.96 8.29
N TYR A 317 -4.28 -12.20 7.88
CA TYR A 317 -4.66 -12.76 6.59
C TYR A 317 -6.19 -12.77 6.42
N LEU A 318 -6.93 -13.32 7.40
CA LEU A 318 -8.39 -13.38 7.37
C LEU A 318 -9.04 -11.99 7.32
N LYS A 319 -8.53 -11.06 8.12
CA LYS A 319 -8.96 -9.66 8.12
C LYS A 319 -8.81 -9.01 6.74
N ASN A 320 -7.68 -9.22 6.07
CA ASN A 320 -7.45 -8.66 4.74
C ASN A 320 -8.19 -9.43 3.62
N ALA A 321 -8.47 -10.73 3.80
CA ALA A 321 -9.34 -11.47 2.90
C ALA A 321 -10.80 -10.99 2.97
N LEU A 322 -11.24 -10.51 4.13
CA LEU A 322 -12.57 -9.93 4.31
C LEU A 322 -12.75 -8.60 3.54
N VAL A 323 -11.68 -7.81 3.36
CA VAL A 323 -11.76 -6.49 2.73
C VAL A 323 -12.37 -6.54 1.32
N PRO A 324 -11.86 -7.34 0.35
CA PRO A 324 -12.49 -7.43 -0.96
C PRO A 324 -13.92 -8.00 -0.92
N ILE A 325 -14.19 -8.95 -0.04
CA ILE A 325 -15.53 -9.53 0.13
C ILE A 325 -16.53 -8.46 0.60
N LEU A 326 -16.12 -7.60 1.55
CA LEU A 326 -16.92 -6.48 2.03
C LEU A 326 -17.30 -5.54 0.88
N VAL A 327 -16.30 -5.13 0.10
CA VAL A 327 -16.45 -4.14 -0.97
C VAL A 327 -17.30 -4.68 -2.12
N ILE A 328 -17.05 -5.91 -2.60
CA ILE A 328 -17.66 -6.39 -3.84
C ILE A 328 -18.94 -7.20 -3.63
N VAL A 329 -19.18 -7.71 -2.41
CA VAL A 329 -20.35 -8.55 -2.10
C VAL A 329 -21.20 -7.97 -0.98
N ILE A 330 -20.68 -7.86 0.24
CA ILE A 330 -21.50 -7.62 1.43
C ILE A 330 -22.14 -6.22 1.39
N ILE A 331 -21.36 -5.17 1.17
CA ILE A 331 -21.85 -3.79 1.19
C ILE A 331 -22.84 -3.53 0.05
N PRO A 332 -22.55 -3.90 -1.22
CA PRO A 332 -23.53 -3.74 -2.28
C PRO A 332 -24.80 -4.57 -2.03
N TRP A 333 -24.69 -5.76 -1.42
CA TRP A 333 -25.85 -6.58 -1.06
C TRP A 333 -26.73 -5.92 0.01
N ILE A 334 -26.14 -5.36 1.07
CA ILE A 334 -26.88 -4.62 2.11
C ILE A 334 -27.59 -3.43 1.48
N VAL A 335 -26.89 -2.61 0.69
CA VAL A 335 -27.46 -1.43 0.05
C VAL A 335 -28.55 -1.81 -0.95
N HIS A 336 -28.36 -2.87 -1.75
CA HIS A 336 -29.40 -3.39 -2.64
C HIS A 336 -30.65 -3.82 -1.86
N SER A 337 -30.47 -4.54 -0.75
CA SER A 337 -31.58 -5.06 0.05
C SER A 337 -32.41 -3.94 0.69
N ILE A 338 -31.75 -2.88 1.17
CA ILE A 338 -32.42 -1.72 1.78
C ILE A 338 -33.11 -0.86 0.72
N PHE A 339 -32.43 -0.51 -0.37
CA PHE A 339 -32.94 0.51 -1.30
C PHE A 339 -33.77 -0.04 -2.46
N VAL A 340 -33.61 -1.32 -2.83
CA VAL A 340 -34.31 -1.91 -3.98
C VAL A 340 -35.44 -2.83 -3.53
N ILE A 341 -35.14 -3.81 -2.66
CA ILE A 341 -36.13 -4.81 -2.25
C ILE A 341 -37.27 -4.18 -1.43
N GLN A 342 -36.95 -3.31 -0.47
CA GLN A 342 -37.97 -2.64 0.33
C GLN A 342 -38.83 -1.64 -0.46
N HIS A 343 -38.30 -1.05 -1.53
CA HIS A 343 -39.08 -0.15 -2.39
C HIS A 343 -40.07 -0.92 -3.26
N SER A 344 -39.69 -2.09 -3.78
CA SER A 344 -40.60 -2.96 -4.52
C SER A 344 -41.74 -3.52 -3.64
N GLN A 345 -41.47 -3.79 -2.37
CA GLN A 345 -42.49 -4.26 -1.41
C GLN A 345 -43.43 -3.17 -0.90
N LYS A 346 -43.04 -1.89 -0.97
CA LYS A 346 -43.90 -0.75 -0.59
C LYS A 346 -44.79 -0.24 -1.73
N GLN A 347 -44.57 -0.72 -2.96
CA GLN A 347 -45.35 -0.36 -4.15
C GLN A 347 -46.31 -1.46 -4.60
N GLN A 348 -46.26 -2.63 -3.96
CA GLN A 348 -47.32 -3.64 -3.96
C GLN A 348 -48.21 -3.42 -2.74
#